data_AF-A0A4Y5PP06-F1
#
_entry.id   AF-A0A4Y5PP06-F1
#
_cell.length_a   1.000
_cell.length_b   1.000
_cell.length_c   1.000
_cell.angle_alpha   90.00
_cell.angle_beta   90.00
_cell.angle_gamma   90.00
#
_symmetry.space_group_name_H-M   'P 1'
#
loop_
_entity.id
_entity.type
_entity.pdbx_description
1 polymer ?
#
loop_
_entity_poly.entity_id
_entity_poly.type
_entity_poly.pdbx_seq_one_letter_code
_entity_poly.pdbx_strand_id
1 'polypeptide(L)' 'MAVQKKCISILKKRIRKNIWKKKAYWAALKAFSLAKSLSTGNSRIFFVRK' A
#
# COMPACT_ATOMS: atom_id res chain seq x y z
N MET A 1 -32.13 -11.57 -6.04
CA MET A 1 -30.96 -10.78 -5.59
C MET A 1 -30.64 -11.17 -4.15
N ALA A 2 -29.41 -11.57 -3.83
CA ALA A 2 -29.07 -11.95 -2.46
C ALA A 2 -28.84 -10.70 -1.60
N VAL A 3 -29.59 -10.58 -0.50
CA VAL A 3 -29.56 -9.42 0.40
C VAL A 3 -28.97 -9.83 1.76
N GLN A 4 -28.13 -8.97 2.34
CA GLN A 4 -27.61 -9.20 3.68
C GLN A 4 -28.73 -9.08 4.71
N LYS A 5 -29.00 -10.18 5.43
CA LYS A 5 -30.05 -10.23 6.45
C LYS A 5 -29.66 -9.54 7.77
N LYS A 6 -28.36 -9.38 8.03
CA LYS A 6 -27.82 -8.74 9.25
C LYS A 6 -26.72 -7.75 8.89
N CYS A 7 -26.66 -6.67 9.66
CA CYS A 7 -25.60 -5.68 9.56
C CYS A 7 -24.24 -6.27 9.95
N ILE A 8 -23.18 -5.83 9.28
CA ILE A 8 -21.82 -6.23 9.59
C ILE A 8 -21.38 -5.52 10.88
N SER A 9 -20.84 -6.28 11.83
CA SER A 9 -20.31 -5.71 13.08
C SER A 9 -19.19 -4.70 12.80
N ILE A 10 -19.05 -3.72 13.70
CA ILE A 10 -18.05 -2.65 13.57
C ILE A 10 -16.64 -3.23 13.39
N LEU A 11 -16.31 -4.29 14.14
CA LEU A 11 -15.03 -4.98 14.03
C LEU A 11 -14.80 -5.56 12.63
N LYS A 12 -15.78 -6.30 12.09
CA LYS A 12 -15.68 -6.89 10.74
C LYS A 12 -15.56 -5.82 9.66
N LYS A 13 -16.24 -4.68 9.81
CA LYS A 13 -16.09 -3.52 8.92
C LYS A 13 -14.68 -2.93 8.98
N ARG A 14 -14.09 -2.78 10.18
CA ARG A 14 -12.73 -2.27 10.36
C ARG A 14 -11.67 -3.21 9.75
N ILE A 15 -11.81 -4.52 9.93
CA ILE A 15 -10.88 -5.52 9.35
C ILE A 15 -10.83 -5.39 7.82
N ARG A 16 -11.99 -5.30 7.16
CA ARG A 16 -12.06 -5.12 5.70
C ARG A 16 -11.34 -3.84 5.24
N LYS A 17 -11.52 -2.74 5.96
CA LYS A 17 -10.80 -1.48 5.67
C LYS A 17 -9.30 -1.60 5.91
N ASN A 18 -8.87 -2.29 6.98
CA ASN A 18 -7.45 -2.47 7.30
C ASN A 18 -6.73 -3.32 6.25
N ILE A 19 -7.39 -4.33 5.68
CA ILE A 19 -6.82 -5.12 4.56
C ILE A 19 -6.53 -4.21 3.36
N TRP A 20 -7.44 -3.30 3.03
CA TRP A 20 -7.22 -2.34 1.96
C TRP A 20 -6.06 -1.38 2.27
N LYS A 21 -6.00 -0.85 3.50
CA LYS A 21 -4.91 0.03 3.96
C LYS A 21 -3.54 -0.67 4.00
N LYS A 22 -3.49 -1.97 4.31
CA LYS A 22 -2.24 -2.76 4.36
C LYS A 22 -1.51 -2.77 3.01
N LYS A 23 -2.25 -2.71 1.89
CA LYS A 23 -1.63 -2.63 0.55
C LYS A 23 -0.84 -1.34 0.36
N ALA A 24 -1.35 -0.21 0.86
CA ALA A 24 -0.66 1.07 0.78
C ALA A 24 0.64 1.08 1.59
N TYR A 25 0.67 0.42 2.74
CA TYR A 25 1.89 0.27 3.55
C TYR A 25 3.03 -0.42 2.77
N TRP A 26 2.72 -1.51 2.05
CA TRP A 26 3.72 -2.18 1.21
C TRP A 26 4.23 -1.33 0.06
N ALA A 27 3.34 -0.54 -0.56
CA ALA A 27 3.73 0.41 -1.60
C ALA A 27 4.67 1.50 -1.04
N ALA A 28 4.37 2.03 0.15
CA ALA A 28 5.20 3.04 0.81
C ALA A 28 6.61 2.51 1.13
N LEU A 29 6.72 1.27 1.63
CA LEU A 29 8.03 0.65 1.90
C LEU A 29 8.88 0.51 0.63
N LYS A 30 8.28 0.03 -0.47
CA LYS A 30 8.98 -0.09 -1.76
C LYS A 30 9.40 1.29 -2.29
N ALA A 31 8.52 2.28 -2.21
CA ALA A 31 8.81 3.64 -2.64
C ALA A 31 9.94 4.28 -1.82
N PHE A 32 9.97 4.07 -0.50
CA PHE A 32 11.03 4.58 0.37
C PHE A 32 12.39 3.95 0.05
N SER A 33 12.43 2.62 -0.13
CA SER A 33 13.65 1.91 -0.55
C SER A 33 14.16 2.42 -1.89
N LEU A 34 13.25 2.63 -2.86
CA LEU A 34 13.59 3.19 -4.17
C LEU A 34 14.15 4.62 -4.06
N ALA A 35 13.50 5.49 -3.29
CA ALA A 35 13.95 6.87 -3.09
C ALA A 35 15.37 6.95 -2.50
N LYS A 36 15.70 6.07 -1.54
CA LYS A 36 17.06 5.97 -0.99
C LYS A 36 18.08 5.54 -2.04
N SER A 37 17.73 4.57 -2.88
CA SER A 37 18.61 4.12 -3.97
C SER A 37 18.85 5.21 -5.02
N LEU A 38 17.85 6.04 -5.31
CA LEU A 38 17.97 7.16 -6.24
C LEU A 38 18.78 8.32 -5.66
N SER A 39 18.58 8.61 -4.37
CA SER A 39 19.26 9.71 -3.67
C SER A 39 20.77 9.57 -3.61
N THR A 40 21.32 8.35 -3.66
CA THR A 40 22.77 8.13 -3.63
C THR A 40 23.43 8.33 -5.00
N GLY A 41 22.68 8.49 -6.10
CA GLY A 41 23.21 8.77 -7.44
C GLY A 41 24.04 7.65 -8.07
N ASN A 42 24.32 6.57 -7.33
CA ASN A 42 25.20 5.47 -7.72
C ASN A 42 24.45 4.31 -8.39
N SER A 43 23.11 4.40 -8.53
CA SER A 43 22.29 3.34 -9.11
C SER A 43 22.49 3.28 -10.64
N ARG A 44 23.23 2.28 -11.12
CA ARG A 44 23.54 2.12 -12.56
C ARG A 44 22.32 1.75 -13.42
N ILE A 45 21.28 1.18 -12.81
CA ILE A 45 20.10 0.62 -13.50
C ILE A 45 18.92 1.59 -13.48
N PHE A 46 18.80 2.41 -12.45
CA PHE A 46 17.70 3.36 -12.29
C PHE A 46 18.13 4.74 -12.80
N PHE A 47 17.66 5.10 -13.99
CA PHE A 47 17.86 6.42 -14.59
C PHE A 47 16.63 7.31 -14.35
N VAL A 48 16.81 8.38 -13.58
CA VAL A 48 15.77 9.42 -13.40
C VAL A 48 16.14 10.59 -14.30
N ARG A 49 15.27 10.90 -15.26
CA ARG A 49 15.41 12.09 -16.11
C ARG A 49 15.04 13.33 -15.27
N LYS A 50 15.94 14.32 -15.22
CA LYS A 50 15.69 15.60 -14.56
C LYS A 50 14.59 16.38 -15.26
#